data_AF-A0A7G9QVF5-F1
#
_entry.id   AF-A0A7G9QVF5-F1
#
_cell.length_a   1.000
_cell.length_b   1.000
_cell.length_c   1.000
_cell.angle_alpha   90.00
_cell.angle_beta   90.00
_cell.angle_gamma   90.00
#
_symmetry.space_group_name_H-M   'P 1'
#
loop_
_entity.id
_entity.type
_entity.pdbx_description
1 polymer ?
#
loop_
_entity_poly.entity_id
_entity_poly.type
_entity_poly.pdbx_seq_one_letter_code
_entity_poly.pdbx_strand_id
1 'polypeptide(L)' 'MLFDVLGLVDETTARSIAFAVHALDPQAKITANIGRGRLLVESSLKENDISDALRAAGYPATLAPEHAEGTTCCGSCG' A
#
# COMPACT_ATOMS: atom_id res chain seq x y z
N MET A 1 4.38 -4.87 3.47
CA MET A 1 3.64 -4.79 2.19
C MET A 1 3.71 -3.38 1.67
N LEU A 2 3.94 -3.18 0.37
CA LEU A 2 4.07 -1.85 -0.24
C LEU A 2 2.89 -1.57 -1.16
N PHE A 3 2.14 -0.50 -0.90
CA PHE A 3 0.97 -0.14 -1.69
C PHE A 3 1.24 1.15 -2.47
N ASP A 4 0.81 1.18 -3.73
CA ASP A 4 0.65 2.41 -4.51
C ASP A 4 -0.74 2.97 -4.21
N VAL A 5 -0.78 4.14 -3.55
CA VAL A 5 -2.03 4.76 -3.11
C VAL A 5 -2.34 5.96 -3.99
N LEU A 6 -3.47 5.87 -4.70
CA LEU A 6 -3.91 6.95 -5.56
C LEU A 6 -4.35 8.14 -4.70
N GLY A 7 -3.76 9.31 -4.93
CA GLY A 7 -4.09 10.53 -4.20
C GLY A 7 -3.30 10.75 -2.91
N LEU A 8 -2.24 9.99 -2.64
CA LEU A 8 -1.29 10.29 -1.57
C LEU A 8 -0.46 11.54 -1.92
N VAL A 9 -1.04 12.72 -1.73
CA VAL A 9 -0.45 14.01 -2.13
C VAL A 9 0.12 14.81 -0.94
N ASP A 10 -0.26 14.45 0.29
CA ASP A 10 0.08 15.20 1.49
C ASP A 10 0.03 14.32 2.76
N GLU A 11 0.56 14.87 3.86
CA GLU A 11 0.62 14.18 5.15
C GLU A 11 -0.75 13.97 5.81
N THR A 12 -1.74 14.82 5.52
CA THR A 12 -3.10 14.67 6.04
C THR A 12 -3.73 13.42 5.45
N THR A 13 -3.61 13.25 4.13
CA THR A 13 -4.05 12.04 3.43
C THR A 13 -3.36 10.79 3.98
N ALA A 14 -2.03 10.84 4.17
CA ALA A 14 -1.28 9.76 4.79
C ALA A 14 -1.79 9.38 6.18
N ARG A 15 -2.17 10.37 6.99
CA ARG A 15 -2.66 10.17 8.36
C ARG A 15 -4.07 9.59 8.38
N SER A 16 -4.95 10.01 7.46
CA SER A 16 -6.28 9.42 7.29
C SER A 16 -6.21 7.96 6.89
N ILE A 17 -5.32 7.63 5.95
CA ILE A 17 -5.01 6.26 5.55
C ILE A 17 -4.49 5.46 6.75
N ALA A 18 -3.55 6.02 7.50
CA ALA A 18 -2.99 5.35 8.66
C ALA A 18 -4.06 5.04 9.72
N PHE A 19 -4.98 5.97 9.94
CA PHE A 19 -6.10 5.79 10.85
C PHE A 19 -7.03 4.64 10.43
N ALA A 20 -7.35 4.53 9.13
CA ALA A 20 -8.18 3.45 8.61
C ALA A 20 -7.55 2.07 8.83
N VAL A 21 -6.24 1.93 8.59
CA VAL A 21 -5.51 0.68 8.83
C VAL A 21 -5.39 0.40 10.32
N HIS A 22 -5.11 1.41 11.15
CA HIS A 22 -5.05 1.26 12.60
C HIS A 22 -6.37 0.84 13.25
N ALA A 23 -7.51 1.17 12.63
CA ALA A 23 -8.82 0.69 13.09
C ALA A 23 -8.95 -0.83 12.97
N LEU A 24 -8.24 -1.47 12.03
CA LEU A 24 -8.19 -2.93 11.87
C LEU A 24 -7.03 -3.55 12.65
N ASP A 25 -5.86 -2.91 12.61
CA ASP A 25 -4.66 -3.33 13.33
C ASP A 25 -4.00 -2.14 14.04
N PRO A 26 -4.29 -1.94 15.34
CA PRO A 26 -3.70 -0.88 16.14
C PRO A 26 -2.17 -0.95 16.24
N GLN A 27 -1.56 -2.09 15.95
CA GLN A 27 -0.11 -2.30 15.98
C GLN A 27 0.54 -2.16 14.59
N ALA A 28 -0.25 -1.91 13.54
CA ALA A 28 0.28 -1.70 12.20
C ALA A 28 1.24 -0.52 12.17
N LYS A 29 2.39 -0.66 11.52
CA LYS A 29 3.34 0.44 11.31
C LYS A 29 3.26 0.90 9.87
N ILE A 30 3.02 2.19 9.69
CA ILE A 30 2.69 2.77 8.39
C ILE A 30 3.70 3.86 8.07
N THR A 31 4.37 3.71 6.93
CA THR A 31 5.34 4.68 6.42
C THR A 31 4.86 5.20 5.08
N ALA A 32 4.42 6.45 5.04
CA ALA A 32 3.99 7.10 3.82
C ALA A 32 5.15 7.78 3.10
N ASN A 33 5.28 7.53 1.80
CA ASN A 33 6.21 8.19 0.90
C ASN A 33 5.42 9.00 -0.12
N ILE A 34 5.10 10.23 0.26
CA ILE A 34 4.33 11.18 -0.56
C ILE A 34 5.05 11.48 -1.88
N GLY A 35 6.38 11.61 -1.86
CA GLY A 35 7.18 11.89 -3.05
C GLY A 35 7.09 10.82 -4.14
N ARG A 36 6.66 9.60 -3.80
CA ARG A 36 6.41 8.52 -4.76
C ARG A 36 4.96 8.03 -4.80
N GLY A 37 4.06 8.59 -3.99
CA GLY A 37 2.69 8.10 -3.87
C GLY A 37 2.59 6.69 -3.27
N ARG A 38 3.57 6.27 -2.48
CA ARG A 38 3.65 4.90 -1.94
C ARG A 38 3.45 4.85 -0.44
N LEU A 39 2.87 3.75 0.04
CA LEU A 39 2.58 3.50 1.44
C LEU A 39 3.14 2.13 1.83
N LEU A 40 4.11 2.10 2.73
CA LEU A 40 4.60 0.86 3.32
C LEU A 40 3.77 0.56 4.57
N VAL A 41 3.16 -0.62 4.61
CA VAL A 41 2.37 -1.10 5.74
C VAL A 41 3.02 -2.38 6.27
N GLU A 42 3.42 -2.34 7.53
CA GLU A 42 3.91 -3.47 8.31
C GLU A 42 2.80 -3.86 9.28
N SER A 43 2.08 -4.93 8.99
CA SER A 43 0.91 -5.39 9.75
C SER A 43 0.81 -6.91 9.69
N SER A 44 0.07 -7.49 10.63
CA SER A 44 -0.28 -8.90 10.64
C SER A 44 -1.44 -9.24 9.67
N LEU A 45 -2.13 -8.22 9.16
CA LEU A 45 -3.26 -8.36 8.26
C LEU A 45 -2.84 -8.83 6.87
N LYS A 46 -3.76 -9.45 6.13
CA LYS A 46 -3.53 -9.76 4.74
C LYS A 46 -3.69 -8.51 3.89
N GLU A 47 -3.02 -8.55 2.77
CA GLU A 47 -2.97 -7.46 1.82
C GLU A 47 -4.35 -7.08 1.25
N ASN A 48 -5.21 -8.07 1.00
CA ASN A 48 -6.58 -7.85 0.56
C ASN A 48 -7.41 -7.12 1.61
N ASP A 49 -7.24 -7.45 2.90
CA ASP A 49 -7.96 -6.78 3.99
C ASP A 49 -7.54 -5.31 4.08
N ILE A 50 -6.24 -5.03 3.93
CA ILE A 50 -5.72 -3.67 3.90
C ILE A 50 -6.22 -2.91 2.68
N SER A 51 -6.15 -3.50 1.48
CA SER A 51 -6.62 -2.85 0.24
C SER A 51 -8.13 -2.53 0.30
N ASP A 52 -8.93 -3.43 0.86
CA ASP A 52 -10.37 -3.22 1.05
C ASP A 52 -10.64 -2.08 2.04
N ALA A 53 -9.93 -2.04 3.16
CA ALA A 53 -10.03 -0.97 4.16
C ALA A 53 -9.66 0.40 3.59
N LEU A 54 -8.58 0.46 2.81
CA LEU A 54 -8.13 1.68 2.15
C LEU A 54 -9.18 2.15 1.14
N ARG A 55 -9.72 1.24 0.33
CA ARG A 55 -10.81 1.53 -0.62
C ARG A 55 -12.07 2.02 0.10
N ALA A 56 -12.46 1.39 1.22
CA ALA A 56 -13.61 1.78 2.03
C ALA A 56 -13.43 3.18 2.65
N ALA A 57 -12.19 3.57 2.97
CA ALA A 57 -11.82 4.92 3.42
C ALA A 57 -11.75 5.95 2.28
N GLY A 58 -11.97 5.55 1.03
CA GLY A 58 -11.92 6.43 -0.15
C GLY A 58 -10.52 6.57 -0.77
N TYR A 59 -9.56 5.76 -0.34
CA TYR A 59 -8.17 5.78 -0.82
C TYR A 59 -7.87 4.48 -1.58
N PRO A 60 -8.25 4.37 -2.86
CA PRO A 60 -7.95 3.17 -3.64
C PRO A 60 -6.44 2.94 -3.70
N ALA A 61 -6.02 1.79 -3.18
CA ALA A 61 -4.64 1.37 -3.10
C ALA A 61 -4.46 0.04 -3.83
N THR A 62 -3.43 -0.05 -4.65
CA THR A 62 -3.04 -1.28 -5.34
C THR A 62 -1.75 -1.77 -4.71
N LEU A 63 -1.58 -3.08 -4.59
CA LEU A 63 -0.28 -3.60 -4.18
C LEU A 63 0.75 -3.20 -5.23
N ALA A 64 1.82 -2.51 -4.79
CA ALA A 64 2.96 -2.29 -5.65
C ALA A 64 3.66 -3.64 -5.82
N PRO A 65 3.84 -4.15 -7.06
CA PRO A 65 4.54 -5.39 -7.25
C PRO A 65 5.95 -5.23 -6.66
N GLU A 66 6.30 -6.11 -5.73
CA GLU A 66 7.67 -6.28 -5.27
C GLU A 66 8.45 -6.85 -6.45
N HIS A 67 8.92 -5.95 -7.33
CA HIS A 67 9.91 -6.32 -8.32
C HIS A 67 11.16 -6.73 -7.54
N ALA A 68 11.27 -8.03 -7.26
CA ALA A 68 12.54 -8.66 -7.07
C ALA A 68 13.38 -8.29 -8.28
N GLU A 69 14.43 -7.50 -8.06
CA GLU A 69 15.47 -7.27 -9.05
C GLU A 69 16.06 -8.65 -9.42
N GLY A 70 15.50 -9.35 -10.42
CA GLY A 70 16.09 -10.60 -10.91
C GLY A 70 15.20 -11.78 -11.27
N THR A 71 13.91 -11.64 -11.59
CA THR A 71 13.20 -12.72 -12.31
C THR A 71 12.79 -12.27 -13.72
N THR A 72 13.62 -12.71 -14.66
CA THR A 72 13.43 -12.80 -16.11
C THR A 72 11.97 -12.72 -16.57
N CYS A 73 11.54 -11.51 -16.96
CA CYS A 73 10.54 -11.32 -18.00
C CYS A 73 11.24 -11.33 -19.37
N CYS A 74 11.74 -12.50 -19.77
CA CYS A 74 11.98 -12.85 -21.17
C CYS A 74 11.24 -14.19 -21.35
N GLY A 75 10.02 -14.20 -21.84
CA GLY A 75 9.79 -14.02 -23.27
C GLY A 75 10.05 -15.35 -23.98
N SER A 76 9.16 -16.33 -23.82
CA SER A 76 9.02 -17.38 -24.84
C SER A 76 8.56 -16.69 -26.13
N CYS A 77 9.49 -16.42 -27.02
CA CYS A 77 9.20 -16.40 -28.45
C CYS A 77 9.38 -17.85 -28.94
N GLY A 78 8.37 -18.36 -29.65
CA GLY A 78 8.31 -19.74 -30.13
C GLY A 78 9.27 -20.07 -31.27
#